data_AF-A0A7K1J093-F1
#
_entry.id   AF-A0A7K1J093-F1
#
_cell.length_a   1.000
_cell.length_b   1.000
_cell.length_c   1.000
_cell.angle_alpha   90.00
_cell.angle_beta   90.00
_cell.angle_gamma   90.00
#
_symmetry.space_group_name_H-M   'P 1'
#
loop_
_entity.id
_entity.type
_entity.pdbx_description
1 polymer ?
#
loop_
_entity_poly.entity_id
_entity_poly.type
_entity_poly.pdbx_seq_one_letter_code
_entity_poly.pdbx_strand_id
1 'polypeptide(L)'
;MRQLKEDDMGSVDYTRCYHQGIRVPNLELAMKELGESLSVTWCEPQEREQHVWTPAGGEQTIPLKFTYSAEGPQHIELLEGAPGSIWDGRTNPGIHHVGVWSDDVKGETEALVAKGWTLAMAQASPDKGYGAFTYVQPPSGLIVELVWSAIKPMFDRWFAGGPLG
;
A
#
# COMPACT_ATOMS: atom_id res chain seq x y z
N MET A 1 15.29 21.14 -18.83
CA MET A 1 15.49 19.87 -19.56
C MET A 1 15.42 18.74 -18.55
N ARG A 2 14.47 17.81 -18.66
CA ARG A 2 14.50 16.58 -17.87
C ARG A 2 15.49 15.64 -18.55
N GLN A 3 16.55 15.28 -17.85
CA GLN A 3 17.45 14.22 -18.26
C GLN A 3 16.67 12.91 -18.17
N LEU A 4 16.58 12.16 -19.26
CA LEU A 4 16.04 10.80 -19.24
C LEU A 4 16.96 10.01 -18.29
N LYS A 5 16.41 9.49 -17.20
CA LYS A 5 17.16 8.59 -16.32
C LYS A 5 17.32 7.28 -17.09
N GLU A 6 18.57 6.82 -17.21
CA GLU A 6 18.84 5.42 -17.51
C GLU A 6 18.13 4.54 -16.47
N ASP A 7 17.67 3.37 -16.87
CA ASP A 7 17.08 2.36 -15.96
C ASP A 7 18.15 1.94 -14.94
N ASP A 8 18.25 2.71 -13.85
CA ASP A 8 19.13 2.42 -12.73
C ASP A 8 18.56 1.21 -12.00
N MET A 9 19.21 0.07 -12.21
CA MET A 9 18.91 -1.22 -11.61
C MET A 9 18.97 -1.05 -10.08
N GLY A 10 17.80 -0.87 -9.45
CA GLY A 10 17.65 -0.55 -8.03
C GLY A 10 17.01 0.82 -7.72
N SER A 11 16.38 1.46 -8.70
CA SER A 11 15.50 2.62 -8.49
C SER A 11 14.04 2.25 -8.78
N VAL A 12 13.12 2.79 -7.97
CA VAL A 12 11.67 2.59 -8.14
C VAL A 12 11.12 3.67 -9.06
N ASP A 13 10.39 3.25 -10.11
CA ASP A 13 9.69 4.18 -11.00
C ASP A 13 8.41 4.73 -10.33
N TYR A 14 8.54 5.91 -9.74
CA TYR A 14 7.42 6.58 -9.06
C TYR A 14 6.25 6.92 -10.00
N THR A 15 6.43 6.92 -11.33
CA THR A 15 5.31 7.15 -12.26
C THR A 15 4.31 5.98 -12.26
N ARG A 16 4.70 4.83 -11.71
CA ARG A 16 3.84 3.66 -11.46
C ARG A 16 3.10 3.71 -10.13
N CYS A 17 3.18 4.83 -9.41
CA CYS A 17 2.34 5.07 -8.25
C CYS A 17 0.87 5.00 -8.68
N TYR A 18 0.04 4.25 -7.95
CA TYR A 18 -1.37 4.06 -8.29
C TYR A 18 -2.33 4.30 -7.12
N HIS A 19 -1.86 4.42 -5.88
CA HIS A 19 -2.73 4.81 -4.77
C HIS A 19 -2.05 5.59 -3.66
N GLN A 20 -2.89 6.21 -2.83
CA GLN A 20 -2.54 6.79 -1.54
C GLN A 20 -3.35 6.09 -0.45
N GLY A 21 -2.66 5.39 0.44
CA GLY A 21 -3.27 4.73 1.60
C GLY A 21 -3.53 5.72 2.72
N ILE A 22 -4.77 5.79 3.21
CA ILE A 22 -5.21 6.69 4.27
C ILE A 22 -5.74 5.84 5.42
N ARG A 23 -5.16 6.01 6.61
CA ARG A 23 -5.70 5.41 7.83
C ARG A 23 -6.92 6.20 8.28
N VAL A 24 -8.00 5.48 8.53
CA VAL A 24 -9.25 6.05 9.04
C VAL A 24 -9.69 5.31 10.29
N PRO A 25 -10.31 6.01 11.26
CA PRO A 25 -10.80 5.37 12.48
C PRO A 25 -12.04 4.49 12.24
N ASN A 26 -12.78 4.76 11.15
CA ASN A 26 -13.95 4.02 10.73
C ASN A 26 -14.10 4.12 9.21
N LEU A 27 -14.14 2.98 8.52
CA LEU A 27 -14.14 2.88 7.07
C LEU A 27 -15.43 3.44 6.46
N GLU A 28 -16.59 3.02 6.97
CA GLU A 28 -17.90 3.39 6.42
C GLU A 28 -18.15 4.90 6.50
N LEU A 29 -17.82 5.53 7.64
CA LEU A 29 -17.97 6.97 7.83
C LEU A 29 -17.03 7.74 6.89
N ALA A 30 -15.79 7.31 6.75
CA ALA A 30 -14.83 7.96 5.86
C ALA A 30 -15.21 7.81 4.38
N MET A 31 -15.71 6.63 3.98
CA MET A 31 -16.25 6.40 2.64
C MET A 31 -17.39 7.37 2.33
N LYS A 32 -18.33 7.56 3.26
CA LYS A 32 -19.43 8.50 3.08
C LYS A 32 -18.93 9.94 2.95
N GLU A 33 -18.12 10.39 3.90
CA GLU A 33 -17.60 11.76 3.96
C GLU A 33 -16.80 12.13 2.70
N LEU A 34 -15.83 11.29 2.34
CA LEU A 34 -14.92 11.55 1.22
C LEU A 34 -15.59 11.27 -0.13
N GLY A 35 -16.44 10.24 -0.22
CA GLY A 35 -17.16 9.91 -1.45
C GLY A 35 -18.06 11.07 -1.90
N GLU A 36 -18.88 11.60 -0.99
CA GLU A 36 -19.75 12.75 -1.27
C GLU A 36 -18.94 14.01 -1.60
N SER A 37 -17.87 14.29 -0.85
CA SER A 37 -17.11 15.54 -0.97
C SER A 37 -16.15 15.59 -2.15
N LEU A 38 -15.57 14.45 -2.54
CA LEU A 38 -14.57 14.35 -3.60
C LEU A 38 -15.14 13.77 -4.90
N SER A 39 -16.44 13.45 -4.95
CA SER A 39 -17.11 12.87 -6.11
C SER A 39 -16.46 11.57 -6.59
N VAL A 40 -16.10 10.70 -5.65
CA VAL A 40 -15.57 9.35 -5.92
C VAL A 40 -16.55 8.29 -5.46
N THR A 41 -16.56 7.17 -6.16
CA THR A 41 -17.29 5.96 -5.77
C THR A 41 -16.32 4.93 -5.21
N TRP A 42 -16.81 4.00 -4.41
CA TRP A 42 -15.98 3.01 -3.75
C TRP A 42 -16.16 1.64 -4.36
N CYS A 43 -15.07 0.90 -4.46
CA CYS A 43 -15.13 -0.53 -4.71
C CYS A 43 -15.76 -1.26 -3.51
N GLU A 44 -16.23 -2.49 -3.72
CA GLU A 44 -16.79 -3.30 -2.63
C GLU A 44 -15.78 -3.43 -1.47
N PRO A 45 -16.11 -3.00 -0.24
CA PRO A 45 -15.20 -3.08 0.90
C PRO A 45 -14.75 -4.50 1.20
N GLN A 46 -13.52 -4.62 1.65
CA GLN A 46 -12.90 -5.90 2.01
C GLN A 46 -12.62 -5.94 3.50
N GLU A 47 -12.88 -7.09 4.11
CA GLU A 47 -12.46 -7.41 5.47
C GLU A 47 -11.62 -8.69 5.40
N ARG A 48 -10.37 -8.61 5.87
CA ARG A 48 -9.38 -9.68 5.74
C ARG A 48 -8.49 -9.78 6.98
N GLU A 49 -8.03 -10.99 7.24
CA GLU A 49 -6.88 -11.24 8.11
C GLU A 49 -5.61 -11.09 7.27
N GLN A 50 -4.83 -10.03 7.51
CA GLN A 50 -3.58 -9.81 6.79
C GLN A 50 -2.42 -10.51 7.48
N HIS A 51 -1.81 -11.47 6.79
CA HIS A 51 -0.55 -12.06 7.22
C HIS A 51 0.60 -11.16 6.80
N VAL A 52 1.38 -10.72 7.78
CA VAL A 52 2.48 -9.78 7.59
C VAL A 52 3.67 -10.14 8.47
N TRP A 53 4.82 -9.57 8.17
CA TRP A 53 6.01 -9.58 8.98
C TRP A 53 6.47 -8.16 9.27
N THR A 54 6.87 -7.88 10.51
CA THR A 54 7.47 -6.60 10.90
C THR A 54 8.82 -6.82 11.60
N PRO A 55 9.80 -5.90 11.48
CA PRO A 55 11.07 -6.05 12.16
C PRO A 55 10.96 -6.14 13.68
N ALA A 56 10.00 -5.40 14.27
CA ALA A 56 9.81 -5.34 15.71
C ALA A 56 9.04 -6.54 16.27
N GLY A 57 8.16 -7.16 15.48
CA GLY A 57 7.19 -8.12 15.98
C GLY A 57 7.13 -9.46 15.25
N GLY A 58 8.00 -9.71 14.27
CA GLY A 58 8.04 -10.96 13.52
C GLY A 58 6.80 -11.17 12.67
N GLU A 59 6.40 -12.45 12.47
CA GLU A 59 5.18 -12.82 11.76
C GLU A 59 3.94 -12.51 12.59
N GLN A 60 2.94 -11.90 11.96
CA GLN A 60 1.72 -11.40 12.59
C GLN A 60 0.53 -11.65 11.67
N THR A 61 -0.65 -11.75 12.26
CA THR A 61 -1.92 -11.70 11.55
C THR A 61 -2.72 -10.54 12.10
N ILE A 62 -3.08 -9.59 11.25
CA ILE A 62 -3.71 -8.33 11.63
C ILE A 62 -5.03 -8.20 10.87
N PRO A 63 -6.18 -8.08 11.57
CA PRO A 63 -7.44 -7.74 10.93
C PRO A 63 -7.38 -6.36 10.27
N LEU A 64 -7.82 -6.28 9.02
CA LEU A 64 -7.86 -5.06 8.24
C LEU A 64 -9.15 -4.98 7.43
N LYS A 65 -9.85 -3.85 7.55
CA LYS A 65 -10.89 -3.45 6.61
C LYS A 65 -10.33 -2.40 5.66
N PHE A 66 -10.62 -2.53 4.37
CA PHE A 66 -10.13 -1.57 3.39
C PHE A 66 -11.02 -1.48 2.15
N THR A 67 -10.94 -0.36 1.44
CA THR A 67 -11.49 -0.19 0.10
C THR A 67 -10.67 0.82 -0.70
N TYR A 68 -10.85 0.81 -2.01
CA TYR A 68 -10.26 1.76 -2.94
C TYR A 68 -11.36 2.55 -3.65
N SER A 69 -11.10 3.81 -3.99
CA SER A 69 -11.95 4.54 -4.94
C SER A 69 -11.91 3.85 -6.31
N ALA A 70 -13.04 3.81 -7.02
CA ALA A 70 -13.09 3.22 -8.36
C ALA A 70 -12.42 4.12 -9.40
N GLU A 71 -12.51 5.44 -9.22
CA GLU A 71 -11.93 6.43 -10.12
C GLU A 71 -10.39 6.44 -9.99
N GLY A 72 -9.71 6.45 -11.14
CA GLY A 72 -8.26 6.44 -11.26
C GLY A 72 -7.75 7.54 -12.20
N PRO A 73 -6.47 7.48 -12.64
CA PRO A 73 -5.54 6.35 -12.51
C PRO A 73 -4.82 6.25 -11.15
N GLN A 74 -5.06 7.23 -10.27
CA GLN A 74 -4.59 7.26 -8.88
C GLN A 74 -5.79 7.11 -7.96
N HIS A 75 -5.77 6.09 -7.11
CA HIS A 75 -6.87 5.69 -6.27
C HIS A 75 -6.65 6.14 -4.83
N ILE A 76 -7.75 6.44 -4.14
CA ILE A 76 -7.74 6.65 -2.69
C ILE A 76 -7.97 5.28 -2.05
N GLU A 77 -7.03 4.81 -1.23
CA GLU A 77 -7.26 3.64 -0.38
C GLU A 77 -7.61 4.12 1.03
N LEU A 78 -8.68 3.56 1.60
CA LEU A 78 -9.04 3.76 3.00
C LEU A 78 -8.77 2.48 3.78
N LEU A 79 -8.13 2.62 4.95
CA LEU A 79 -7.69 1.53 5.81
C LEU A 79 -8.23 1.73 7.22
N GLU A 80 -9.01 0.78 7.73
CA GLU A 80 -9.38 0.68 9.14
C GLU A 80 -8.69 -0.56 9.74
N GLY A 81 -7.52 -0.35 10.35
CA GLY A 81 -6.75 -1.40 11.00
C GLY A 81 -7.16 -1.67 12.45
N ALA A 82 -6.71 -2.81 13.00
CA ALA A 82 -6.88 -3.16 14.42
C ALA A 82 -6.16 -2.19 15.38
N PRO A 83 -6.60 -2.05 16.65
CA PRO A 83 -5.98 -1.16 17.63
C PRO A 83 -4.48 -1.45 17.82
N GLY A 84 -3.64 -0.41 17.81
CA GLY A 84 -2.19 -0.53 17.96
C GLY A 84 -1.44 -1.10 16.74
N SER A 85 -2.14 -1.47 15.66
CA SER A 85 -1.50 -1.88 14.41
C SER A 85 -0.91 -0.69 13.64
N ILE A 86 -0.08 -0.97 12.63
CA ILE A 86 0.47 0.07 11.74
C ILE A 86 -0.63 0.86 10.99
N TRP A 87 -1.81 0.24 10.84
CA TRP A 87 -2.99 0.79 10.18
C TRP A 87 -4.02 1.39 11.14
N ASP A 88 -3.68 1.59 12.43
CA ASP A 88 -4.60 2.13 13.43
C ASP A 88 -4.90 3.62 13.22
N GLY A 89 -5.98 3.91 12.49
CA GLY A 89 -6.46 5.27 12.24
C GLY A 89 -7.11 5.98 13.43
N ARG A 90 -7.35 5.29 14.57
CA ARG A 90 -7.87 5.95 15.79
C ARG A 90 -6.81 6.79 16.48
N THR A 91 -5.56 6.37 16.39
CA THR A 91 -4.42 7.04 17.02
C THR A 91 -3.61 7.86 16.02
N ASN A 92 -3.56 7.45 14.74
CA ASN A 92 -2.80 8.13 13.71
C ASN A 92 -3.55 8.23 12.36
N PRO A 93 -4.67 8.98 12.28
CA PRO A 93 -5.42 9.15 11.04
C PRO A 93 -4.65 9.94 9.98
N GLY A 94 -5.02 9.77 8.72
CA GLY A 94 -4.48 10.52 7.59
C GLY A 94 -3.61 9.68 6.65
N ILE A 95 -2.95 10.36 5.70
CA ILE A 95 -2.11 9.71 4.68
C ILE A 95 -1.02 8.89 5.37
N HIS A 96 -0.95 7.62 5.00
CA HIS A 96 -0.04 6.63 5.55
C HIS A 96 1.09 6.32 4.59
N HIS A 97 0.77 5.97 3.34
CA HIS A 97 1.75 5.56 2.34
C HIS A 97 1.29 5.91 0.93
N VAL A 98 2.20 5.77 -0.03
CA VAL A 98 1.92 5.76 -1.47
C VAL A 98 2.24 4.38 -2.01
N GLY A 99 1.36 3.82 -2.85
CA GLY A 99 1.57 2.50 -3.44
C GLY A 99 2.03 2.56 -4.87
N VAL A 100 3.06 1.78 -5.17
CA VAL A 100 3.76 1.76 -6.46
C VAL A 100 3.82 0.32 -6.95
N TRP A 101 3.42 0.11 -8.21
CA TRP A 101 3.58 -1.20 -8.84
C TRP A 101 5.06 -1.53 -9.04
N SER A 102 5.43 -2.75 -8.67
CA SER A 102 6.78 -3.30 -8.75
C SER A 102 6.76 -4.64 -9.47
N ASP A 103 7.67 -4.83 -10.44
CA ASP A 103 7.83 -6.13 -11.11
C ASP A 103 8.75 -7.07 -10.33
N ASP A 104 9.57 -6.52 -9.43
CA ASP A 104 10.50 -7.24 -8.55
C ASP A 104 10.51 -6.62 -7.14
N VAL A 105 9.46 -6.93 -6.37
CA VAL A 105 9.31 -6.41 -4.99
C VAL A 105 10.56 -6.72 -4.17
N LYS A 106 11.07 -7.96 -4.24
CA LYS A 106 12.25 -8.37 -3.47
C LYS A 106 13.46 -7.53 -3.84
N GLY A 107 13.82 -7.47 -5.12
CA GLY A 107 15.00 -6.75 -5.58
C GLY A 107 14.94 -5.25 -5.30
N GLU A 108 13.78 -4.63 -5.51
CA GLU A 108 13.58 -3.20 -5.23
C GLU A 108 13.61 -2.89 -3.73
N THR A 109 13.00 -3.73 -2.89
CA THR A 109 13.11 -3.62 -1.42
C THR A 109 14.57 -3.70 -0.97
N GLU A 110 15.31 -4.72 -1.43
CA GLU A 110 16.72 -4.91 -1.06
C GLU A 110 17.60 -3.74 -1.52
N ALA A 111 17.35 -3.22 -2.73
CA ALA A 111 18.07 -2.06 -3.25
C ALA A 111 17.80 -0.78 -2.45
N LEU A 112 16.56 -0.52 -2.04
CA LEU A 112 16.22 0.62 -1.20
C LEU A 112 16.81 0.50 0.21
N VAL A 113 16.75 -0.69 0.81
CA VAL A 113 17.38 -0.95 2.11
C VAL A 113 18.89 -0.76 2.04
N ALA A 114 19.56 -1.23 0.98
CA ALA A 114 20.98 -0.98 0.75
C ALA A 114 21.32 0.52 0.60
N LYS A 115 20.35 1.34 0.17
CA LYS A 115 20.43 2.81 0.11
C LYS A 115 20.10 3.49 1.44
N GLY A 116 19.93 2.74 2.53
CA GLY A 116 19.69 3.26 3.88
C GLY A 116 18.21 3.49 4.23
N TRP A 117 17.28 2.96 3.42
CA TRP A 117 15.86 2.93 3.79
C TRP A 117 15.62 1.82 4.81
N THR A 118 14.57 1.97 5.63
CA THR A 118 14.13 0.94 6.56
C THR A 118 12.97 0.15 5.95
N LEU A 119 12.95 -1.15 6.20
CA LEU A 119 11.79 -1.99 5.96
C LEU A 119 10.85 -1.86 7.16
N ALA A 120 9.66 -1.31 6.98
CA ALA A 120 8.66 -1.15 8.04
C ALA A 120 7.77 -2.40 8.17
N MET A 121 7.42 -3.04 7.05
CA MET A 121 6.58 -4.23 6.98
C MET A 121 6.79 -4.96 5.65
N ALA A 122 6.54 -6.27 5.64
CA ALA A 122 6.44 -7.08 4.43
C ALA A 122 5.28 -8.06 4.56
N GLN A 123 4.74 -8.59 3.46
CA GLN A 123 3.73 -9.64 3.52
C GLN A 123 4.29 -10.95 4.12
N ALA A 124 5.55 -11.27 3.81
CA ALA A 124 6.28 -12.40 4.33
C ALA A 124 7.65 -11.96 4.88
N SER A 125 8.28 -12.80 5.68
CA SER A 125 9.60 -12.51 6.23
C SER A 125 10.66 -12.36 5.13
N PRO A 126 11.76 -11.61 5.38
CA PRO A 126 12.82 -11.43 4.39
C PRO A 126 13.43 -12.74 3.86
N ASP A 127 13.57 -13.77 4.70
CA ASP A 127 14.04 -15.10 4.30
C ASP A 127 13.08 -15.84 3.35
N LYS A 128 11.81 -15.45 3.33
CA LYS A 128 10.78 -15.92 2.40
C LYS A 128 10.62 -15.01 1.16
N GLY A 129 11.48 -14.01 1.01
CA GLY A 129 11.47 -13.10 -0.15
C GLY A 129 10.39 -12.02 -0.09
N TYR A 130 9.98 -11.59 1.10
CA TYR A 130 9.07 -10.46 1.36
C TYR A 130 7.60 -10.62 0.94
N GLY A 131 7.30 -11.47 -0.05
CA GLY A 131 5.95 -11.67 -0.57
C GLY A 131 5.52 -10.63 -1.59
N ALA A 132 4.21 -10.44 -1.75
CA ALA A 132 3.61 -9.61 -2.78
C ALA A 132 3.66 -8.10 -2.49
N PHE A 133 3.98 -7.68 -1.26
CA PHE A 133 4.17 -6.26 -0.96
C PHE A 133 5.13 -6.01 0.20
N THR A 134 5.71 -4.79 0.22
CA THR A 134 6.51 -4.26 1.33
C THR A 134 6.22 -2.79 1.58
N TYR A 135 6.40 -2.34 2.82
CA TYR A 135 6.53 -0.93 3.18
C TYR A 135 7.99 -0.60 3.46
N VAL A 136 8.56 0.30 2.67
CA VAL A 136 9.92 0.82 2.85
C VAL A 136 9.89 2.33 3.06
N GLN A 137 10.76 2.84 3.93
CA GLN A 137 10.74 4.24 4.34
C GLN A 137 12.16 4.83 4.38
N PRO A 138 12.42 5.98 3.73
CA PRO A 138 13.66 6.71 3.90
C PRO A 138 13.66 7.47 5.24
N PRO A 139 14.83 7.96 5.70
CA PRO A 139 14.90 8.84 6.87
C PRO A 139 14.03 10.11 6.76
N SER A 140 13.68 10.56 5.55
CA SER A 140 12.79 11.70 5.32
C SER A 140 11.30 11.42 5.55
N GLY A 141 10.91 10.15 5.72
CA GLY A 141 9.61 9.77 6.27
C GLY A 141 8.53 9.31 5.30
N LEU A 142 8.69 9.40 3.97
CA LEU A 142 7.68 8.87 3.04
C LEU A 142 7.64 7.34 3.07
N ILE A 143 6.51 6.74 3.43
CA ILE A 143 6.34 5.29 3.31
C ILE A 143 5.94 4.98 1.86
N VAL A 144 6.75 4.16 1.19
CA VAL A 144 6.46 3.62 -0.14
C VAL A 144 6.06 2.16 0.01
N GLU A 145 4.88 1.83 -0.47
CA GLU A 145 4.44 0.46 -0.66
C GLU A 145 4.85 -0.03 -2.04
N LEU A 146 5.69 -1.07 -2.11
CA LEU A 146 5.94 -1.79 -3.35
C LEU A 146 4.94 -2.91 -3.45
N VAL A 147 4.16 -2.96 -4.53
CA VAL A 147 3.11 -3.96 -4.74
C VAL A 147 3.40 -4.76 -6.00
N TRP A 148 3.34 -6.08 -5.91
CA TRP A 148 3.67 -6.97 -7.02
C TRP A 148 2.72 -6.76 -8.22
N SER A 149 3.25 -6.27 -9.33
CA SER A 149 2.48 -5.85 -10.50
C SER A 149 1.65 -6.96 -11.14
N ALA A 150 2.00 -8.24 -10.90
CA ALA A 150 1.24 -9.37 -11.43
C ALA A 150 -0.20 -9.43 -10.87
N ILE A 151 -0.49 -8.79 -9.73
CA ILE A 151 -1.85 -8.71 -9.18
C ILE A 151 -2.65 -7.53 -9.76
N LYS A 152 -2.04 -6.66 -10.56
CA LYS A 152 -2.72 -5.50 -11.17
C LYS A 152 -3.99 -5.89 -11.94
N PRO A 153 -4.04 -6.97 -12.76
CA PRO A 153 -5.28 -7.35 -13.44
C PRO A 153 -6.43 -7.69 -12.50
N MET A 154 -6.15 -8.14 -11.28
CA MET A 154 -7.16 -8.38 -10.24
C MET A 154 -7.71 -7.05 -9.71
N PHE A 155 -6.82 -6.08 -9.41
CA PHE A 155 -7.22 -4.73 -9.00
C PHE A 155 -7.98 -4.00 -10.11
N ASP A 156 -7.54 -4.07 -11.36
CA ASP A 156 -8.22 -3.45 -12.50
C ASP A 156 -9.67 -3.95 -12.63
N ARG A 157 -9.93 -5.24 -12.38
CA ARG A 157 -11.29 -5.79 -12.35
C ARG A 157 -12.11 -5.23 -11.18
N TRP A 158 -11.49 -5.11 -10.01
CA TRP A 158 -12.16 -4.59 -8.81
C TRP A 158 -12.52 -3.11 -8.97
N PHE A 159 -11.61 -2.29 -9.50
CA PHE A 159 -11.85 -0.88 -9.84
C PHE A 159 -12.97 -0.71 -10.88
N ALA A 160 -13.13 -1.68 -11.78
CA ALA A 160 -14.24 -1.71 -12.74
C ALA A 160 -15.56 -2.24 -12.15
N GLY A 161 -15.65 -2.46 -10.84
CA GLY A 161 -16.85 -2.93 -10.14
C GLY A 161 -17.00 -4.45 -10.05
N GLY A 162 -15.99 -5.22 -10.45
CA GLY A 162 -15.92 -6.67 -10.23
C GLY A 162 -15.49 -7.03 -8.79
N PRO A 163 -15.47 -8.33 -8.43
CA PRO A 163 -14.97 -8.76 -7.12
C PRO A 163 -13.43 -8.72 -7.02
N LEU A 164 -12.92 -8.50 -5.81
CA LEU A 164 -11.50 -8.66 -5.46
C LEU A 164 -11.21 -10.12 -5.06
N GLY A 165 -11.10 -11.01 -6.06
CA GLY A 165 -10.85 -12.45 -5.87
C GLY A 165 -11.80 -13.33 -6.64
#